data_AF-W1XGS5-F1
#
_entry.id   AF-W1XGS5-F1
#
_cell.length_a   1.000
_cell.length_b   1.000
_cell.length_c   1.000
_cell.angle_alpha   90.00
_cell.angle_beta   90.00
_cell.angle_gamma   90.00
#
_symmetry.space_group_name_H-M   'P 1'
#
loop_
_entity.id
_entity.type
_entity.pdbx_description
1 polymer ?
#
loop_
_entity_poly.entity_id
_entity_poly.type
_entity_poly.pdbx_seq_one_letter_code
_entity_poly.pdbx_strand_id
1 'polypeptide(L)' 'RKNSKARQCIFNIMTEYNRILRDNNLVDFEDVALYAAKQCKNEKNKKYTHIVVDEVQNFTRIELEIIGTLYNKKMYSTLT' A
#
# COMPACT_ATOMS: atom_id res chain seq x y z
N ARG A 1 -22.54 12.79 -10.11
CA ARG A 1 -22.67 12.86 -11.59
C ARG A 1 -21.30 12.60 -12.23
N LYS A 2 -21.19 11.73 -13.24
CA LYS A 2 -20.00 11.68 -14.10
C LYS A 2 -19.73 13.10 -14.65
N ASN A 3 -18.46 13.53 -14.72
CA ASN A 3 -18.03 14.84 -15.23
C ASN A 3 -18.37 16.07 -14.37
N SER A 4 -18.40 15.92 -13.03
CA SER A 4 -18.49 17.08 -12.14
C SER A 4 -17.21 17.92 -12.18
N LYS A 5 -17.34 19.25 -12.36
CA LYS A 5 -16.23 20.21 -12.23
C LYS A 5 -15.49 20.07 -10.90
N ALA A 6 -16.21 19.77 -9.82
CA ALA A 6 -15.60 19.56 -8.50
C ALA A 6 -14.68 18.33 -8.49
N ARG A 7 -15.09 17.22 -9.10
CA ARG A 7 -14.27 15.99 -9.18
C ARG A 7 -13.00 16.24 -10.01
N GLN A 8 -13.12 17.00 -11.09
CA GLN A 8 -11.98 17.40 -11.91
C GLN A 8 -11.01 18.29 -11.12
N CYS A 9 -11.53 19.27 -10.37
CA CYS A 9 -10.71 20.13 -9.52
C CYS A 9 -9.93 19.32 -8.45
N ILE A 10 -10.61 18.41 -7.74
CA ILE A 10 -9.98 17.53 -6.75
C ILE A 10 -8.88 16.68 -7.39
N PHE A 11 -9.14 16.11 -8.57
CA PHE A 11 -8.14 15.32 -9.30
C PHE A 11 -6.92 16.14 -9.71
N ASN A 12 -7.13 17.37 -10.18
CA ASN A 12 -6.04 18.27 -10.54
C ASN A 12 -5.18 18.62 -9.33
N ILE A 13 -5.81 18.93 -8.18
CA ILE A 13 -5.10 19.22 -6.93
C ILE A 13 -4.26 18.02 -6.51
N MET A 14 -4.83 16.82 -6.51
CA MET A 14 -4.12 15.58 -6.17
C MET A 14 -2.95 15.31 -7.13
N THR A 15 -3.11 15.62 -8.42
CA THR A 15 -2.05 15.45 -9.42
C THR A 15 -0.89 16.43 -9.19
N GLU A 16 -1.20 17.71 -8.96
CA GLU A 16 -0.19 18.74 -8.69
C GLU A 16 0.54 18.50 -7.37
N TYR A 17 -0.17 18.10 -6.32
CA TYR A 17 0.41 17.70 -5.04
C TYR A 17 1.45 16.58 -5.23
N ASN A 18 1.08 15.50 -5.92
CA ASN A 18 1.97 14.37 -6.17
C ASN A 18 3.18 14.75 -7.05
N ARG A 19 3.00 15.68 -8.00
CA ARG A 19 4.12 16.21 -8.79
C ARG A 19 5.12 16.93 -7.90
N ILE A 20 4.65 17.85 -7.05
CA ILE A 20 5.51 18.62 -6.14
C ILE A 20 6.27 17.69 -5.20
N LEU A 21 5.63 16.66 -4.63
CA LEU A 21 6.33 15.67 -3.79
C LEU A 21 7.48 15.00 -4.55
N ARG A 22 7.22 14.50 -5.76
CA ARG A 22 8.23 13.82 -6.59
C ARG A 22 9.39 14.73 -6.96
N ASP A 23 9.11 15.97 -7.35
CA ASP A 23 10.13 16.95 -7.73
C ASP A 23 11.07 17.28 -6.54
N ASN A 24 10.58 17.11 -5.31
CA ASN A 24 11.35 17.31 -4.08
C ASN A 24 11.88 16.00 -3.46
N ASN A 25 11.75 14.85 -4.14
CA ASN A 25 12.09 13.52 -3.62
C ASN A 25 11.44 13.19 -2.26
N LEU A 26 10.21 13.66 -2.05
CA LEU A 26 9.40 13.38 -0.87
C LEU A 26 8.38 12.28 -1.18
N VAL A 27 7.94 11.58 -0.14
CA VAL A 27 6.92 10.54 -0.19
C VAL A 27 5.94 10.73 0.97
N ASP A 28 4.66 10.44 0.74
CA ASP A 28 3.65 10.37 1.79
C ASP A 28 3.36 8.92 2.22
N PHE A 29 2.42 8.75 3.15
CA PHE A 29 2.10 7.43 3.72
C PHE A 29 1.50 6.48 2.68
N GLU A 30 0.62 7.01 1.83
CA GLU A 30 0.00 6.28 0.72
C GLU A 30 1.05 5.81 -0.29
N ASP A 31 2.01 6.67 -0.63
CA ASP A 31 3.14 6.35 -1.51
C ASP A 31 4.00 5.22 -0.92
N VAL A 32 4.31 5.28 0.39
CA VAL A 32 5.10 4.23 1.07
C VAL A 32 4.42 2.87 0.93
N ALA A 33 3.12 2.79 1.22
CA ALA A 33 2.36 1.55 1.10
C ALA A 33 2.33 1.04 -0.35
N LEU A 34 2.14 1.94 -1.33
CA LEU A 34 2.16 1.59 -2.76
C LEU A 34 3.53 1.08 -3.22
N TYR A 35 4.62 1.70 -2.78
CA TYR A 35 5.97 1.28 -3.15
C TYR A 35 6.35 -0.05 -2.51
N ALA A 36 6.02 -0.25 -1.23
CA ALA A 36 6.21 -1.52 -0.54
C ALA A 36 5.45 -2.65 -1.25
N ALA A 37 4.19 -2.42 -1.63
CA ALA A 37 3.40 -3.40 -2.37
C ALA A 37 3.98 -3.72 -3.75
N LYS A 38 4.47 -2.71 -4.49
CA LYS A 38 5.17 -2.93 -5.77
C LYS A 38 6.43 -3.77 -5.60
N GLN A 39 7.23 -3.47 -4.58
CA GLN A 39 8.45 -4.22 -4.30
C GLN A 39 8.15 -5.68 -3.96
N CYS A 40 7.15 -5.92 -3.10
CA CYS A 40 6.73 -7.27 -2.73
C CYS A 40 6.12 -8.07 -3.90
N LYS A 41 5.62 -7.41 -4.95
CA LYS A 41 5.18 -8.08 -6.18
C LYS A 41 6.33 -8.51 -7.07
N ASN A 42 7.36 -7.66 -7.16
CA ASN A 42 8.54 -7.94 -7.98
C ASN A 42 9.44 -9.01 -7.37
N GLU A 43 9.52 -9.05 -6.04
CA GLU A 43 10.30 -10.03 -5.29
C GLU A 43 9.35 -10.96 -4.54
N LYS A 44 9.33 -12.26 -4.89
CA LYS A 44 8.55 -13.27 -4.18
C LYS A 44 9.17 -13.59 -2.81
N ASN A 45 9.12 -12.63 -1.88
CA ASN A 45 9.73 -12.68 -0.56
C ASN A 45 8.82 -13.36 0.48
N LYS A 46 8.42 -14.60 0.20
CA LYS A 46 7.70 -15.45 1.18
C LYS A 46 8.67 -15.92 2.26
N LYS A 47 8.89 -15.09 3.27
CA LYS A 47 9.93 -15.31 4.28
C LYS A 47 9.37 -15.78 5.62
N TYR A 48 8.21 -15.28 6.04
CA TYR A 48 7.75 -15.44 7.43
C TYR A 48 6.63 -16.48 7.53
N THR A 49 6.81 -17.48 8.40
CA THR A 49 5.79 -18.51 8.67
C THR A 49 4.87 -18.14 9.82
N HIS A 50 5.27 -17.22 10.70
CA HIS A 50 4.42 -16.71 11.77
C HIS A 50 4.42 -15.19 11.71
N ILE A 51 3.24 -14.60 11.59
CA ILE A 51 3.04 -13.14 11.57
C ILE A 51 1.91 -12.84 12.54
N VAL A 52 2.13 -11.86 13.42
CA VAL A 52 1.13 -11.33 14.35
C VAL A 52 0.84 -9.90 13.91
N VAL A 53 -0.42 -9.58 13.67
CA VAL A 53 -0.87 -8.25 13.25
C VAL A 53 -1.90 -7.76 14.24
N ASP A 54 -1.57 -6.69 14.95
CA ASP A 54 -2.49 -6.03 15.86
C ASP A 54 -3.27 -4.93 15.12
N GLU A 55 -4.43 -4.55 15.65
CA GLU A 55 -5.24 -3.44 15.14
C GLU A 55 -5.55 -3.52 13.64
N VAL A 56 -5.76 -4.74 13.11
CA VAL A 56 -5.95 -5.03 11.68
C VAL A 56 -7.09 -4.25 11.02
N GLN A 57 -8.10 -3.84 11.81
CA GLN A 57 -9.19 -2.97 11.36
C GLN A 57 -8.74 -1.61 10.81
N ASN A 58 -7.56 -1.14 11.20
CA ASN A 58 -7.01 0.15 10.77
C ASN A 58 -6.20 0.04 9.46
N PHE A 59 -5.96 -1.18 8.98
CA PHE A 59 -5.13 -1.43 7.80
C PHE A 59 -5.94 -1.22 6.53
N THR A 60 -5.31 -0.55 5.57
CA THR A 60 -5.82 -0.45 4.21
C THR A 60 -5.67 -1.79 3.48
N ARG A 61 -6.44 -1.96 2.40
CA ARG A 61 -6.38 -3.16 1.58
C ARG A 61 -4.98 -3.47 1.04
N ILE A 62 -4.19 -2.43 0.72
CA ILE A 62 -2.87 -2.62 0.13
C ILE A 62 -1.86 -3.11 1.17
N GLU A 63 -1.98 -2.65 2.43
CA GLU A 63 -1.14 -3.11 3.54
C GLU A 63 -1.42 -4.57 3.90
N LEU A 64 -2.69 -4.98 3.87
CA LEU A 64 -3.07 -6.39 4.03
C LEU A 64 -2.51 -7.26 2.88
N GLU A 65 -2.48 -6.74 1.65
CA GLU A 65 -1.85 -7.44 0.52
C GLU A 65 -0.35 -7.63 0.74
N ILE A 66 0.34 -6.63 1.28
CA ILE A 66 1.76 -6.73 1.66
C ILE A 66 1.96 -7.87 2.67
N ILE A 67 1.18 -7.92 3.75
CA ILE A 67 1.27 -9.00 4.74
C ILE A 67 1.11 -10.38 4.08
N GLY A 68 0.13 -10.52 3.18
CA GLY A 68 -0.09 -11.76 2.43
C GLY A 68 1.08 -12.17 1.54
N THR A 69 1.77 -11.20 0.92
CA THR A 69 2.96 -11.49 0.10
C THR A 69 4.16 -11.97 0.90
N LEU A 70 4.31 -11.45 2.13
CA LEU A 70 5.38 -11.83 3.05
C LEU A 70 5.14 -13.19 3.72
N TYR A 71 3.86 -13.58 3.84
CA TYR A 71 3.44 -14.82 4.48
C TYR A 71 3.83 -16.06 3.68
N ASN A 72 4.70 -16.87 4.28
CA ASN A 72 5.11 -18.17 3.79
C ASN A 72 4.26 -19.27 4.42
N LYS A 73 3.11 -19.55 3.78
CA LYS A 73 2.17 -20.58 4.26
C LYS A 73 2.82 -21.97 4.28
N LYS A 74 2.87 -22.58 5.46
CA LYS A 74 3.32 -23.96 5.72
C LYS A 74 2.30 -24.67 6.62
N MET A 75 2.44 -25.97 6.86
CA MET A 75 1.50 -26.69 7.74
C MET A 75 1.48 -26.12 9.16
N TYR A 76 2.62 -25.63 9.65
CA TYR A 76 2.79 -25.05 10.98
C TYR A 76 2.71 -23.53 11.00
N SER A 77 2.31 -22.85 9.92
CA SER A 77 2.32 -21.38 9.87
C SER A 77 1.12 -20.76 10.59
N THR A 78 1.29 -19.55 11.13
CA THR A 78 0.25 -18.79 11.84
C THR A 78 0.19 -17.36 11.29
N LEU A 79 -1.02 -16.89 10.99
CA LEU A 79 -1.31 -15.48 10.75
C LEU A 79 -2.48 -15.12 11.64
N THR A 80 -2.25 -14.26 12.61
CA THR A 80 -3.24 -13.85 13.62
C THR A 80 -3.24 -12.35 13.77
#